data_AF-A0A950RAB1-F1
#
_entry.id   AF-A0A950RAB1-F1
#
_cell.length_a   1.000
_cell.length_b   1.000
_cell.length_c   1.000
_cell.angle_alpha   90.00
_cell.angle_beta   90.00
_cell.angle_gamma   90.00
#
_symmetry.space_group_name_H-M   'P 1'
#
loop_
_entity.id
_entity.type
_entity.pdbx_description
1 polymer ?
#
loop_
_entity_poly.entity_id
_entity_poly.type
_entity_poly.pdbx_seq_one_letter_code
_entity_poly.pdbx_strand_id
1 'polypeptide(L)'
;ADAEGRYACLQWIMFQMGGVGPMFGQYNHFAAYAPEKLPYAIERYTNEVKRLHRVLDKRLGQAPYLAGEAYSMADICTFPWVRNPDRRGIELSEYPNVKRWHDVIAARPAVQRGVQVLAEHQRRGPMTDAEKEQLFGKTQFTPR
;
A
#
# COMPACT_ATOMS: atom_id res chain seq x y z
N ALA A 1 2.04 -6.84 -25.12
CA ALA A 1 1.19 -7.77 -24.34
C ALA A 1 0.01 -8.14 -25.20
N ASP A 2 -0.31 -9.42 -25.27
CA ASP A 2 -1.58 -9.88 -25.84
C ASP A 2 -2.77 -9.41 -24.98
N ALA A 3 -3.98 -9.66 -25.46
CA ALA A 3 -5.19 -9.25 -24.75
C ALA A 3 -5.27 -9.87 -23.34
N GLU A 4 -4.89 -11.14 -23.19
CA GLU A 4 -4.94 -11.86 -21.91
C GLU A 4 -4.03 -11.22 -20.86
N GLY A 5 -2.76 -10.98 -21.19
CA GLY A 5 -1.81 -10.33 -20.30
C GLY A 5 -2.22 -8.90 -19.93
N ARG A 6 -2.86 -8.17 -20.86
CA ARG A 6 -3.43 -6.85 -20.57
C ARG A 6 -4.56 -6.94 -19.55
N TYR A 7 -5.50 -7.88 -19.73
CA TYR A 7 -6.61 -8.07 -18.79
C TYR A 7 -6.11 -8.54 -17.42
N ALA A 8 -5.15 -9.45 -17.36
CA ALA A 8 -4.53 -9.89 -16.10
C ALA A 8 -3.91 -8.70 -15.35
N CYS A 9 -3.17 -7.82 -16.04
CA CYS A 9 -2.62 -6.60 -15.43
C CYS A 9 -3.72 -5.68 -14.90
N LEU A 10 -4.77 -5.43 -15.68
CA LEU A 10 -5.90 -4.59 -15.26
C LEU A 10 -6.63 -5.17 -14.05
N GLN A 11 -6.84 -6.48 -13.98
CA GLN A 11 -7.48 -7.12 -12.83
C GLN A 11 -6.71 -6.83 -11.53
N TRP A 12 -5.38 -6.92 -11.56
CA TRP A 12 -4.55 -6.64 -10.38
C TRP A 12 -4.45 -5.15 -10.05
N ILE A 13 -4.51 -4.27 -11.04
CA ILE A 13 -4.68 -2.82 -10.80
C ILE A 13 -6.02 -2.54 -10.12
N MET A 14 -7.12 -3.16 -10.58
CA MET A 14 -8.43 -2.99 -9.95
C MET A 14 -8.47 -3.58 -8.53
N PHE A 15 -7.79 -4.70 -8.28
CA PHE A 15 -7.58 -5.23 -6.94
C PHE A 15 -6.83 -4.24 -6.04
N GLN A 16 -5.79 -3.58 -6.56
CA GLN A 16 -5.06 -2.55 -5.82
C GLN A 16 -5.96 -1.34 -5.52
N MET A 17 -6.69 -0.85 -6.53
CA MET A 17 -7.55 0.34 -6.42
C MET A 17 -8.79 0.13 -5.55
N GLY A 18 -9.37 -1.07 -5.55
CA GLY A 18 -10.58 -1.40 -4.78
C GLY A 18 -10.31 -2.07 -3.42
N GLY A 19 -9.14 -2.68 -3.25
CA GLY A 19 -8.78 -3.43 -2.04
C GLY A 19 -7.59 -2.82 -1.31
N VAL A 20 -6.38 -3.03 -1.85
CA VAL A 20 -5.12 -2.67 -1.16
C VAL A 20 -5.08 -1.20 -0.75
N GLY A 21 -5.25 -0.28 -1.72
CA GLY A 21 -5.15 1.16 -1.45
C GLY A 21 -6.17 1.64 -0.42
N PRO A 22 -7.49 1.47 -0.67
CA PRO A 22 -8.51 1.92 0.26
C PRO A 22 -8.37 1.31 1.65
N MET A 23 -8.20 -0.02 1.77
CA MET A 23 -8.18 -0.67 3.08
C MET A 23 -6.92 -0.33 3.89
N PHE A 24 -5.77 -0.19 3.23
CA PHE A 24 -4.54 0.25 3.90
C PHE A 24 -4.66 1.73 4.32
N GLY A 25 -5.34 2.55 3.51
CA GLY A 25 -5.68 3.93 3.86
C GLY A 25 -6.55 4.02 5.10
N GLN A 26 -7.60 3.19 5.18
CA GLN A 26 -8.46 3.13 6.36
C GLN A 26 -7.70 2.67 7.61
N TYR A 27 -6.89 1.61 7.50
CA TYR A 27 -6.01 1.20 8.60
C TYR A 27 -5.14 2.38 9.06
N ASN A 28 -4.44 3.05 8.14
CA ASN A 28 -3.54 4.15 8.49
C ASN A 28 -4.30 5.28 9.17
N HIS A 29 -5.52 5.59 8.70
CA HIS A 29 -6.37 6.61 9.31
C HIS A 29 -6.72 6.25 10.75
N PHE A 30 -7.35 5.10 11.01
CA PHE A 30 -7.78 4.74 12.36
C PHE A 30 -6.61 4.45 13.31
N ALA A 31 -5.53 3.84 12.82
CA ALA A 31 -4.38 3.49 13.64
C ALA A 31 -3.51 4.71 13.97
N ALA A 32 -3.25 5.62 13.01
CA ALA A 32 -2.26 6.68 13.17
C ALA A 32 -2.85 8.09 13.29
N TYR A 33 -3.98 8.39 12.64
CA TYR A 33 -4.44 9.78 12.46
C TYR A 33 -5.73 10.13 13.19
N ALA A 34 -6.64 9.16 13.37
CA ALA A 34 -7.93 9.39 14.01
C ALA A 34 -7.74 9.99 15.41
N PRO A 35 -8.47 11.07 15.76
CA PRO A 35 -8.31 11.76 17.04
C PRO A 35 -8.70 10.86 18.21
N GLU A 36 -9.72 10.03 18.02
CA GLU A 36 -10.15 9.01 18.95
C GLU A 36 -9.69 7.62 18.48
N LYS A 37 -9.22 6.79 19.42
CA LYS A 37 -8.90 5.40 19.13
C LYS A 37 -10.16 4.57 19.21
N LEU A 38 -10.51 3.96 18.09
CA LEU A 38 -11.66 3.06 17.96
C LEU A 38 -11.14 1.62 17.79
N PRO A 39 -11.05 0.82 18.88
CA PRO A 39 -10.42 -0.50 18.83
C PRO A 39 -11.02 -1.42 17.75
N TYR A 40 -12.34 -1.42 17.62
CA TYR A 40 -13.04 -2.21 16.60
C TYR A 40 -12.62 -1.84 15.17
N ALA A 41 -12.53 -0.54 14.86
CA ALA A 41 -12.14 -0.09 13.53
C ALA A 41 -10.69 -0.48 13.23
N ILE A 42 -9.78 -0.26 14.19
CA ILE A 42 -8.37 -0.65 14.07
C ILE A 42 -8.26 -2.15 13.83
N GLU A 43 -8.94 -2.97 14.63
CA GLU A 43 -8.92 -4.43 14.49
C GLU A 43 -9.49 -4.89 13.13
N ARG A 44 -10.64 -4.34 12.73
CA ARG A 44 -11.26 -4.64 11.44
C ARG A 44 -10.31 -4.40 10.27
N TYR A 45 -9.69 -3.22 10.22
CA TYR A 45 -8.78 -2.89 9.12
C TYR A 45 -7.42 -3.59 9.26
N THR A 46 -6.97 -3.93 10.47
CA THR A 46 -5.79 -4.80 10.67
C THR A 46 -6.02 -6.17 10.03
N ASN A 47 -7.18 -6.77 10.31
CA ASN A 47 -7.55 -8.07 9.76
C ASN A 47 -7.67 -8.03 8.24
N GLU A 48 -8.21 -6.94 7.68
CA GLU A 48 -8.31 -6.78 6.23
C GLU A 48 -6.95 -6.57 5.55
N VAL A 49 -6.04 -5.79 6.16
CA VAL A 49 -4.65 -5.66 5.68
C VAL A 49 -3.98 -7.03 5.65
N LYS A 50 -4.10 -7.84 6.71
CA LYS A 50 -3.55 -9.21 6.76
C LYS A 50 -4.17 -10.10 5.69
N ARG A 51 -5.49 -10.06 5.50
CA ARG A 51 -6.19 -10.84 4.46
C ARG A 51 -5.69 -10.48 3.06
N LEU A 52 -5.53 -9.20 2.76
CA LEU A 52 -5.01 -8.74 1.47
C LEU A 52 -3.55 -9.17 1.24
N HIS A 53 -2.71 -9.18 2.27
CA HIS A 53 -1.37 -9.76 2.17
C HIS A 53 -1.42 -11.26 1.86
N ARG A 54 -2.35 -12.03 2.45
CA ARG A 54 -2.52 -13.46 2.09
C ARG A 54 -2.94 -13.64 0.62
N VAL A 55 -3.78 -12.76 0.09
CA VAL A 55 -4.17 -12.80 -1.35
C VAL A 55 -2.96 -12.53 -2.24
N LEU A 56 -2.18 -11.50 -1.91
CA LEU A 56 -0.94 -11.17 -2.62
C LEU A 56 0.05 -12.33 -2.55
N ASP A 57 0.26 -12.92 -1.37
CA ASP A 57 1.19 -14.01 -1.17
C ASP A 57 0.82 -15.25 -1.97
N LYS A 58 -0.47 -15.65 -1.92
CA LYS A 58 -0.98 -16.76 -2.73
C LYS A 58 -0.75 -16.53 -4.22
N ARG A 59 -1.01 -15.31 -4.71
CA ARG A 59 -0.78 -14.99 -6.13
C ARG A 59 0.71 -15.05 -6.49
N LEU A 60 1.55 -14.44 -5.66
CA LEU A 60 2.99 -14.34 -5.92
C LEU A 60 3.74 -15.66 -5.70
N GLY A 61 3.08 -16.66 -5.12
CA GLY A 61 3.53 -18.06 -5.13
C GLY A 61 3.21 -18.81 -6.43
N GLN A 62 2.34 -18.26 -7.28
CA GLN A 62 2.00 -18.83 -8.59
C GLN A 62 2.74 -18.17 -9.75
N ALA A 63 3.22 -16.94 -9.56
CA ALA A 63 3.90 -16.14 -10.59
C ALA A 63 4.91 -15.18 -9.96
N PRO A 64 5.99 -14.80 -10.67
CA PRO A 64 7.00 -13.91 -10.13
C PRO A 64 6.47 -12.48 -9.87
N TYR A 65 5.49 -12.03 -10.64
CA TYR A 65 4.83 -10.72 -10.53
C TYR A 65 3.29 -10.87 -10.52
N LEU A 66 2.58 -9.80 -10.15
CA LEU A 66 1.12 -9.86 -9.98
C LEU A 66 0.41 -10.27 -11.28
N ALA A 67 0.78 -9.65 -12.39
CA ALA A 67 0.19 -9.91 -13.70
C ALA A 67 0.74 -11.16 -14.42
N GLY A 68 1.71 -11.88 -13.84
CA GLY A 68 2.33 -13.05 -14.46
C GLY A 68 3.86 -13.00 -14.46
N GLU A 69 4.48 -13.37 -15.58
CA GLU A 69 5.94 -13.53 -15.72
C GLU A 69 6.73 -12.22 -15.73
N ALA A 70 6.10 -11.12 -16.13
CA ALA A 70 6.78 -9.84 -16.33
C ALA A 70 6.31 -8.76 -15.34
N TYR A 71 7.26 -7.92 -14.91
CA TYR A 71 6.99 -6.74 -14.10
C TYR A 71 6.07 -5.77 -14.85
N SER A 72 5.04 -5.27 -14.17
CA SER A 72 3.95 -4.54 -14.81
C SER A 72 3.46 -3.35 -13.98
N MET A 73 2.52 -2.58 -14.54
CA MET A 73 1.85 -1.50 -13.79
C MET A 73 1.13 -2.01 -12.55
N ALA A 74 0.60 -3.24 -12.54
CA ALA A 74 -0.02 -3.82 -11.35
C ALA A 74 0.95 -3.84 -10.16
N ASP A 75 2.21 -4.21 -10.41
CA ASP A 75 3.27 -4.22 -9.41
C ASP A 75 3.66 -2.80 -9.00
N ILE A 76 3.78 -1.87 -9.97
CA ILE A 76 4.10 -0.45 -9.73
C ILE A 76 3.04 0.21 -8.84
N CYS A 77 1.75 -0.05 -9.09
CA CYS A 77 0.66 0.53 -8.31
C CYS A 77 0.57 -0.07 -6.90
N THR A 78 0.93 -1.35 -6.74
CA THR A 78 0.78 -2.08 -5.47
C THR A 78 1.99 -1.90 -4.55
N PHE A 79 3.20 -1.92 -5.10
CA PHE A 79 4.44 -1.87 -4.32
C PHE A 79 4.54 -0.70 -3.32
N PRO A 80 4.20 0.55 -3.67
CA PRO A 80 4.25 1.66 -2.72
C PRO A 80 3.41 1.44 -1.46
N TRP A 81 2.30 0.70 -1.60
CA TRP A 81 1.43 0.34 -0.47
C TRP A 81 2.01 -0.76 0.39
N VAL A 82 2.87 -1.65 -0.13
CA VAL A 82 3.47 -2.76 0.62
C VAL A 82 4.86 -2.42 1.17
N ARG A 83 5.56 -1.43 0.58
CA ARG A 83 6.96 -1.06 0.85
C ARG A 83 7.35 -0.85 2.33
N ASN A 84 6.42 -0.40 3.16
CA ASN A 84 6.66 -0.14 4.58
C ASN A 84 5.75 -1.03 5.43
N PRO A 85 6.05 -2.33 5.57
CA PRO A 85 5.17 -3.29 6.24
C PRO A 85 5.08 -3.01 7.76
N ASP A 86 6.17 -2.56 8.38
CA ASP A 86 6.26 -2.24 9.81
C ASP A 86 5.26 -1.17 10.24
N ARG A 87 4.96 -0.21 9.35
CA ARG A 87 3.95 0.85 9.60
C ARG A 87 2.54 0.30 9.83
N ARG A 88 2.30 -0.97 9.50
CA ARG A 88 1.01 -1.65 9.63
C ARG A 88 1.10 -2.91 10.48
N GLY A 89 2.22 -3.12 11.20
CA GLY A 89 2.45 -4.32 11.99
C GLY A 89 2.39 -5.60 11.16
N ILE A 90 2.90 -5.55 9.93
CA ILE A 90 3.00 -6.71 9.05
C ILE A 90 4.42 -7.24 9.10
N GLU A 91 4.57 -8.49 9.52
CA GLU A 91 5.82 -9.23 9.44
C GLU A 91 5.91 -9.91 8.07
N LEU A 92 6.75 -9.40 7.16
CA LEU A 92 6.87 -9.97 5.81
C LEU A 92 7.38 -11.42 5.81
N SER A 93 8.04 -11.86 6.87
CA SER A 93 8.44 -13.27 7.04
C SER A 93 7.26 -14.24 7.06
N GLU A 94 6.06 -13.79 7.45
CA GLU A 94 4.81 -14.57 7.40
C GLU A 94 4.25 -14.70 5.96
N TYR A 95 4.77 -13.92 5.02
CA TYR A 95 4.32 -13.84 3.62
C TYR A 95 5.52 -13.99 2.68
N PRO A 96 6.11 -15.20 2.55
CA PRO A 96 7.40 -15.40 1.89
C PRO A 96 7.40 -14.99 0.41
N ASN A 97 6.29 -15.16 -0.29
CA ASN A 97 6.18 -14.79 -1.70
C ASN A 97 6.06 -13.27 -1.88
N VAL A 98 5.32 -12.61 -0.97
CA VAL A 98 5.30 -11.13 -0.90
C VAL A 98 6.68 -10.61 -0.58
N LYS A 99 7.39 -11.20 0.39
CA LYS A 99 8.75 -10.80 0.75
C LYS A 99 9.70 -10.88 -0.44
N ARG A 100 9.72 -12.01 -1.15
CA ARG A 100 10.52 -12.17 -2.38
C ARG A 100 10.21 -11.07 -3.39
N TRP A 101 8.93 -10.88 -3.72
CA TRP A 101 8.48 -9.89 -4.68
C TRP A 101 8.86 -8.46 -4.25
N HIS A 102 8.67 -8.14 -2.97
CA HIS A 102 9.02 -6.86 -2.37
C HIS A 102 10.52 -6.58 -2.53
N ASP A 103 11.37 -7.53 -2.14
CA ASP A 103 12.84 -7.36 -2.15
C ASP A 103 13.36 -7.17 -3.57
N VAL A 104 12.83 -7.95 -4.53
CA VAL A 104 13.16 -7.81 -5.96
C VAL A 104 12.78 -6.43 -6.49
N ILE A 105 11.61 -5.91 -6.15
CA ILE A 105 11.16 -4.59 -6.63
C ILE A 105 11.93 -3.45 -5.94
N ALA A 106 12.17 -3.56 -4.62
CA ALA A 106 12.93 -2.57 -3.85
C ALA A 106 14.37 -2.43 -4.35
N ALA A 107 14.96 -3.50 -4.87
CA ALA A 107 16.31 -3.49 -5.46
C ALA A 107 16.39 -2.79 -6.84
N ARG A 108 15.25 -2.47 -7.49
CA ARG A 108 15.25 -1.86 -8.82
C ARG A 108 15.78 -0.42 -8.76
N PRO A 109 16.78 -0.03 -9.58
CA PRO A 109 17.32 1.33 -9.57
C PRO A 109 16.27 2.42 -9.82
N ALA A 110 15.27 2.16 -10.67
CA ALA A 110 14.18 3.10 -10.93
C ALA A 110 13.27 3.29 -9.71
N VAL A 111 13.01 2.23 -8.95
CA VAL A 111 12.21 2.30 -7.72
C VAL A 111 12.96 3.08 -6.66
N GLN A 112 14.27 2.81 -6.49
CA GLN A 112 15.13 3.55 -5.57
C GLN A 112 15.17 5.05 -5.89
N ARG A 113 15.31 5.42 -7.17
CA ARG A 113 15.22 6.83 -7.57
C ARG A 113 13.83 7.43 -7.29
N GLY A 114 12.76 6.69 -7.61
CA GLY A 114 11.40 7.14 -7.41
C GLY A 114 11.06 7.43 -5.94
N VAL A 115 11.53 6.59 -5.00
CA VAL A 115 11.28 6.82 -3.57
C VAL A 115 12.06 7.99 -2.98
N GLN A 116 13.12 8.45 -3.65
CA GLN A 116 13.91 9.62 -3.22
C GLN A 116 13.29 10.95 -3.65
N VAL A 117 12.35 10.94 -4.60
CA VAL A 117 11.63 12.14 -5.02
C VAL A 117 10.85 12.69 -3.82
N LEU A 118 11.11 13.95 -3.45
CA LEU A 118 10.51 14.65 -2.31
C LEU A 118 10.77 13.97 -0.95
N ALA A 119 11.82 13.14 -0.85
CA ALA A 119 12.17 12.47 0.41
C ALA A 119 12.49 13.48 1.53
N GLU A 120 13.08 14.62 1.17
CA GLU A 120 13.38 15.74 2.05
C GLU A 120 12.12 16.49 2.53
N HIS A 121 10.97 16.31 1.87
CA HIS A 121 9.67 16.86 2.29
C HIS A 121 8.82 15.85 3.07
N GLN A 122 9.32 14.64 3.31
CA GLN A 122 8.58 13.68 4.13
C GLN A 122 8.48 14.16 5.57
N ARG A 123 7.25 14.12 6.12
CA ARG A 123 7.00 14.41 7.53
C ARG A 123 7.88 13.53 8.42
N ARG A 124 8.57 14.16 9.36
CA ARG A 124 9.30 13.51 10.44
C ARG A 124 8.52 13.73 11.74
N GLY A 125 8.10 12.65 12.39
CA GLY A 125 7.31 12.70 13.62
C GLY A 125 5.79 12.75 13.42
N PRO A 126 5.02 12.98 14.50
CA PRO A 126 3.57 13.01 14.46
C PRO A 126 3.04 14.21 13.65
N MET A 127 1.82 14.07 13.14
CA MET A 127 1.14 15.15 12.44
C MET A 127 0.77 16.27 13.41
N THR A 128 1.12 17.51 13.04
CA THR A 128 0.72 18.72 13.78
C THR A 128 -0.78 18.96 13.68
N ASP A 129 -1.34 19.74 14.61
CA ASP A 129 -2.78 20.04 14.58
C ASP A 129 -3.17 20.90 13.38
N ALA A 130 -2.27 21.79 12.92
CA ALA A 130 -2.47 22.53 11.67
C ALA A 130 -2.56 21.58 10.46
N GLU A 131 -1.68 20.57 10.37
CA GLU A 131 -1.75 19.57 9.29
C GLU A 131 -3.02 18.71 9.37
N LYS A 132 -3.47 18.35 10.58
CA LYS A 132 -4.74 17.63 10.77
C LYS A 132 -5.93 18.47 10.32
N GLU A 133 -5.96 19.76 10.64
CA GLU A 133 -7.03 20.66 10.21
C GLU A 133 -7.08 20.78 8.68
N GLN A 134 -5.92 20.83 8.02
CA GLN A 134 -5.83 20.84 6.55
C GLN A 134 -6.31 19.55 5.90
N LEU A 135 -6.09 18.39 6.53
CA LEU A 135 -6.37 17.05 5.94
C LEU A 135 -7.69 16.43 6.39
N PHE A 136 -8.21 16.80 7.55
CA PHE A 136 -9.40 16.18 8.16
C PHE A 136 -10.38 17.22 8.71
N GLY A 137 -9.96 18.47 8.84
CA GLY A 137 -10.75 19.57 9.37
C GLY A 137 -11.56 20.30 8.31
N LYS A 138 -12.13 21.44 8.73
CA LYS A 138 -13.01 22.25 7.88
C LYS A 138 -12.22 23.02 6.82
N THR A 139 -10.95 23.33 7.08
CA THR A 139 -10.11 24.04 6.11
C THR A 139 -9.99 23.29 4.78
N GLN A 140 -10.01 21.96 4.79
CA GLN A 140 -10.01 21.15 3.56
C GLN A 140 -11.13 21.53 2.57
N PHE A 141 -12.29 21.95 3.09
CA PHE A 141 -13.49 22.23 2.32
C PHE A 141 -13.69 23.72 2.02
N THR A 142 -12.72 24.57 2.38
CA THR A 142 -12.78 25.99 2.09
C THR A 142 -12.52 26.23 0.59
N PRO A 143 -13.36 26.99 -0.12
CA PRO A 143 -13.13 27.31 -1.53
C PRO A 143 -11.75 27.97 -1.73
N ARG A 144 -11.05 27.58 -2.80
CA ARG A 144 -9.76 28.14 -3.21
C ARG A 144 -9.92 29.03 -4.42
#